data_AF-A0A6G4R8H2-F1
#
_entry.id   AF-A0A6G4R8H2-F1
#
_cell.length_a   1.000
_cell.length_b   1.000
_cell.length_c   1.000
_cell.angle_alpha   90.00
_cell.angle_beta   90.00
_cell.angle_gamma   90.00
#
_symmetry.space_group_name_H-M   'P 1'
#
loop_
_entity.id
_entity.type
_entity.pdbx_description
1 polymer ?
#
loop_
_entity_poly.entity_id
_entity_poly.type
_entity_poly.pdbx_seq_one_letter_code
_entity_poly.pdbx_strand_id
1 'polypeptide(L)'
;MYERTFGTDWETLEDGDDVLRRAFALGVSETLGETHPEEFERLEAALAAGSDRQFLEIAYQQGIQYVRQLEPQVDDEDQLRTFLADELAEIDPLDRSEPEVEFDDHVDEESENGLPDSLRGFRMDSRPDDSRDRVRRPDLLE
;
A
#
# COMPACT_ATOMS: atom_id res chain seq x y z
N MET A 1 -13.93 -7.84 7.23
CA MET A 1 -13.42 -6.51 6.81
C MET A 1 -14.10 -6.00 5.57
N TYR A 2 -13.76 -6.55 4.40
CA TYR A 2 -14.31 -6.17 3.10
C TYR A 2 -15.85 -6.10 3.07
N GLU A 3 -16.53 -7.15 3.54
CA GLU A 3 -17.99 -7.22 3.53
C GLU A 3 -18.64 -6.12 4.39
N ARG A 4 -18.00 -5.70 5.49
CA ARG A 4 -18.51 -4.61 6.34
C ARG A 4 -18.42 -3.26 5.63
N THR A 5 -17.35 -3.01 4.88
CA THR A 5 -17.08 -1.71 4.26
C THR A 5 -17.78 -1.55 2.90
N PHE A 6 -17.79 -2.61 2.07
CA PHE A 6 -18.28 -2.53 0.69
C PHE A 6 -19.53 -3.38 0.42
N GLY A 7 -19.78 -4.41 1.25
CA GLY A 7 -20.79 -5.43 0.97
C GLY A 7 -20.44 -6.29 -0.25
N THR A 8 -21.22 -7.35 -0.47
CA THR A 8 -21.04 -8.30 -1.60
C THR A 8 -22.24 -8.30 -2.56
N ASP A 9 -23.30 -7.55 -2.28
CA ASP A 9 -24.54 -7.50 -3.07
C ASP A 9 -24.49 -6.60 -4.31
N TRP A 10 -23.31 -6.20 -4.76
CA TRP A 10 -23.14 -5.33 -5.91
C TRP A 10 -23.29 -6.12 -7.23
N GLU A 11 -23.99 -5.54 -8.21
CA GLU A 11 -24.25 -6.17 -9.52
C GLU A 11 -23.31 -5.63 -10.62
N THR A 12 -23.06 -4.33 -10.63
CA THR A 12 -22.15 -3.68 -11.59
C THR A 12 -21.36 -2.57 -10.93
N LEU A 13 -20.12 -2.37 -11.40
CA LEU A 13 -19.25 -1.28 -11.00
C LEU A 13 -19.02 -0.36 -12.20
N GLU A 14 -19.60 0.84 -12.14
CA GLU A 14 -19.45 1.84 -13.20
C GLU A 14 -18.17 2.66 -13.04
N ASP A 15 -17.64 2.70 -11.81
CA ASP A 15 -16.49 3.51 -11.42
C ASP A 15 -15.25 2.62 -11.23
N GLY A 16 -14.20 2.91 -12.00
CA GLY A 16 -12.94 2.15 -11.95
C GLY A 16 -12.21 2.31 -10.62
N ASP A 17 -12.32 3.45 -9.96
CA ASP A 17 -11.73 3.66 -8.63
C ASP A 17 -12.43 2.82 -7.57
N ASP A 18 -13.76 2.64 -7.64
CA ASP A 18 -14.49 1.73 -6.75
C ASP A 18 -14.04 0.26 -6.93
N VAL A 19 -13.75 -0.16 -8.17
CA VAL A 19 -13.17 -1.49 -8.45
C VAL A 19 -11.80 -1.64 -7.77
N LEU A 20 -10.93 -0.63 -7.90
CA LEU A 20 -9.60 -0.64 -7.30
C LEU A 20 -9.64 -0.59 -5.77
N ARG A 21 -10.55 0.18 -5.17
CA ARG A 21 -10.76 0.23 -3.71
C ARG A 21 -11.16 -1.12 -3.17
N ARG A 22 -12.08 -1.79 -3.86
CA ARG A 22 -12.51 -3.14 -3.49
C ARG A 22 -11.37 -4.14 -3.59
N ALA A 23 -10.56 -4.07 -4.65
CA ALA A 23 -9.38 -4.92 -4.78
C ALA A 23 -8.38 -4.71 -3.63
N PHE A 24 -8.10 -3.46 -3.28
CA PHE A 24 -7.27 -3.11 -2.13
C PHE A 24 -7.84 -3.68 -0.82
N ALA A 25 -9.13 -3.50 -0.57
CA ALA A 25 -9.81 -4.03 0.61
C ALA A 25 -9.83 -5.56 0.68
N LEU A 26 -9.88 -6.24 -0.47
CA LEU A 26 -9.73 -7.71 -0.54
C LEU A 26 -8.32 -8.15 -0.13
N GLY A 27 -7.28 -7.44 -0.57
CA GLY A 27 -5.90 -7.71 -0.17
C GLY A 27 -5.66 -7.50 1.33
N VAL A 28 -6.27 -6.45 1.89
CA VAL A 28 -6.28 -6.21 3.35
C VAL A 28 -6.96 -7.36 4.08
N SER A 29 -8.15 -7.76 3.63
CA SER A 29 -8.95 -8.82 4.25
C SER A 29 -8.23 -10.16 4.23
N GLU A 30 -7.59 -10.51 3.10
CA GLU A 30 -6.84 -11.75 2.97
C GLU A 30 -5.69 -11.84 3.99
N THR A 31 -4.97 -10.74 4.18
CA THR A 31 -3.85 -10.70 5.13
C THR A 31 -4.33 -10.88 6.57
N LEU A 32 -5.55 -10.42 6.87
CA LEU A 32 -6.20 -10.58 8.18
C LEU A 32 -6.90 -11.95 8.37
N GLY A 33 -6.81 -12.84 7.38
CA GLY A 33 -7.38 -14.19 7.40
C GLY A 33 -8.79 -14.32 6.82
N GLU A 34 -9.35 -13.26 6.23
CA GLU A 34 -10.67 -13.24 5.60
C GLU A 34 -10.53 -13.35 4.07
N THR A 35 -10.81 -14.52 3.51
CA THR A 35 -10.69 -14.75 2.06
C THR A 35 -12.04 -14.63 1.35
N HIS A 36 -12.04 -13.92 0.22
CA HIS A 36 -13.21 -13.74 -0.65
C HIS A 36 -12.80 -13.95 -2.12
N PRO A 37 -12.43 -15.18 -2.52
CA PRO A 37 -11.91 -15.44 -3.86
C PRO A 37 -12.94 -15.13 -4.96
N GLU A 38 -14.23 -15.40 -4.70
CA GLU A 38 -15.32 -15.08 -5.61
C GLU A 38 -15.47 -13.57 -5.87
N GLU A 39 -15.14 -12.72 -4.90
CA GLU A 39 -15.19 -11.26 -5.07
C GLU A 39 -14.13 -10.79 -6.04
N PHE A 40 -12.90 -11.30 -5.91
CA PHE A 40 -11.81 -10.93 -6.79
C PHE A 40 -12.12 -11.32 -8.25
N GLU A 41 -12.66 -12.53 -8.47
CA GLU A 41 -13.09 -12.98 -9.79
C GLU A 41 -14.21 -12.11 -10.38
N ARG A 42 -15.17 -11.67 -9.54
CA ARG A 42 -16.23 -10.74 -9.96
C ARG A 42 -15.66 -9.38 -10.36
N LEU A 43 -14.68 -8.85 -9.62
CA LEU A 43 -14.02 -7.59 -9.97
C LEU A 43 -13.23 -7.72 -11.29
N GLU A 44 -12.54 -8.84 -11.52
CA GLU A 44 -11.87 -9.12 -12.79
C GLU A 44 -12.86 -9.16 -13.96
N ALA A 45 -14.04 -9.75 -13.77
CA ALA A 45 -15.08 -9.83 -14.80
C ALA A 45 -15.76 -8.48 -15.08
N ALA A 46 -15.81 -7.59 -14.08
CA ALA A 46 -16.37 -6.25 -14.24
C ALA A 46 -15.50 -5.34 -15.12
N LEU A 47 -14.19 -5.59 -15.21
CA LEU A 47 -13.27 -4.79 -16.00
C LEU A 47 -13.26 -5.20 -17.48
N ALA A 48 -13.57 -4.24 -18.36
CA ALA A 48 -13.69 -4.47 -19.80
C ALA A 48 -12.35 -4.54 -20.55
N ALA A 49 -11.23 -4.10 -19.95
CA ALA A 49 -9.93 -4.01 -20.64
C ALA A 49 -8.74 -4.54 -19.82
N GLY A 50 -7.77 -5.14 -20.53
CA GLY A 50 -6.58 -5.73 -19.92
C GLY A 50 -5.67 -4.73 -19.18
N SER A 51 -5.68 -3.45 -19.56
CA SER A 51 -4.96 -2.41 -18.82
C SER A 51 -5.55 -2.14 -17.44
N ASP A 52 -6.85 -2.36 -17.24
CA ASP A 52 -7.47 -2.16 -15.93
C ASP A 52 -7.20 -3.37 -15.00
N ARG A 53 -7.07 -4.57 -15.58
CA ARG A 53 -6.74 -5.79 -14.84
C ARG A 53 -5.39 -5.72 -14.12
N GLN A 54 -4.36 -5.16 -14.75
CA GLN A 54 -3.06 -4.97 -14.07
C GLN A 54 -3.19 -4.03 -12.86
N PHE A 55 -4.05 -3.00 -12.93
CA PHE A 55 -4.26 -2.09 -11.81
C PHE A 55 -5.04 -2.77 -10.69
N LEU A 56 -5.99 -3.64 -11.02
CA LEU A 56 -6.70 -4.47 -10.05
C LEU A 56 -5.71 -5.34 -9.24
N GLU A 57 -4.82 -6.06 -9.93
CA GLU A 57 -3.82 -6.91 -9.28
C GLU A 57 -2.87 -6.07 -8.41
N ILE A 58 -2.44 -4.90 -8.90
CA ILE A 58 -1.60 -3.97 -8.14
C ILE A 58 -2.31 -3.49 -6.87
N ALA A 59 -3.56 -3.05 -6.97
CA ALA A 59 -4.33 -2.55 -5.83
C ALA A 59 -4.51 -3.63 -4.76
N TYR A 60 -4.83 -4.86 -5.18
CA TYR A 60 -4.91 -5.99 -4.27
C TYR A 60 -3.57 -6.31 -3.59
N GLN A 61 -2.45 -6.32 -4.32
CA GLN A 61 -1.13 -6.48 -3.72
C GLN A 61 -0.77 -5.33 -2.78
N GLN A 62 -1.17 -4.10 -3.10
CA GLN A 62 -0.99 -2.94 -2.22
C GLN A 62 -1.74 -3.13 -0.90
N GLY A 63 -2.98 -3.63 -0.91
CA GLY A 63 -3.72 -3.94 0.30
C GLY A 63 -3.00 -4.95 1.20
N ILE A 64 -2.39 -5.98 0.61
CA ILE A 64 -1.56 -6.94 1.35
C ILE A 64 -0.33 -6.27 1.96
N GLN A 65 0.38 -5.45 1.18
CA GLN A 65 1.57 -4.75 1.68
C GLN A 65 1.23 -3.75 2.77
N TYR A 66 0.08 -3.09 2.68
CA TYR A 66 -0.38 -2.10 3.64
C TYR A 66 -0.53 -2.70 5.03
N VAL A 67 -1.21 -3.85 5.16
CA VAL A 67 -1.33 -4.55 6.44
C VAL A 67 0.03 -4.96 6.98
N ARG A 68 0.92 -5.49 6.12
CA ARG A 68 2.28 -5.90 6.54
C ARG A 68 3.15 -4.76 7.05
N GLN A 69 2.92 -3.54 6.57
CA GLN A 69 3.62 -2.35 7.04
C GLN A 69 3.10 -1.89 8.41
N LEU A 70 1.81 -2.09 8.68
CA LEU A 70 1.15 -1.68 9.93
C LEU A 70 1.25 -2.73 11.04
N GLU A 71 1.25 -4.02 10.70
CA GLU A 71 1.36 -5.14 11.65
C GLU A 71 2.48 -4.98 12.70
N PRO A 72 3.72 -4.58 12.37
CA PRO A 72 4.77 -4.39 13.37
C PRO A 72 4.60 -3.13 14.25
N GLN A 73 3.64 -2.25 13.93
CA GLN A 73 3.39 -0.99 14.64
C GLN A 73 2.22 -1.11 15.64
N VAL A 74 1.51 -2.25 15.64
CA VAL A 74 0.32 -2.47 16.46
C VAL A 74 0.46 -3.79 17.19
N ASP A 75 0.43 -3.76 18.52
CA ASP A 75 0.51 -4.98 19.34
C ASP A 75 -0.80 -5.79 19.37
N ASP A 76 -1.93 -5.15 19.04
CA ASP A 76 -3.27 -5.74 19.10
C ASP A 76 -3.89 -5.90 17.70
N GLU A 77 -4.09 -7.15 17.28
CA GLU A 77 -4.67 -7.49 15.96
C GLU A 77 -6.12 -6.98 15.81
N ASP A 78 -6.91 -6.93 16.88
CA ASP A 78 -8.28 -6.44 16.83
C ASP A 78 -8.33 -4.90 16.72
N GLN A 79 -7.35 -4.20 17.31
CA GLN A 79 -7.14 -2.77 17.10
C GLN A 79 -6.77 -2.48 15.65
N LEU A 80 -5.84 -3.26 15.07
CA LEU A 80 -5.46 -3.16 13.66
C LEU A 80 -6.67 -3.39 12.74
N ARG A 81 -7.46 -4.45 13.01
CA ARG A 81 -8.71 -4.73 12.29
C ARG A 81 -9.74 -3.61 12.41
N THR A 82 -9.83 -2.94 13.55
CA THR A 82 -10.80 -1.86 13.71
C THR A 82 -10.36 -0.63 12.94
N PHE A 83 -9.08 -0.25 13.10
CA PHE A 83 -8.47 0.88 12.40
C PHE A 83 -8.60 0.77 10.88
N LEU A 84 -8.18 -0.38 10.32
CA LEU A 84 -8.25 -0.62 8.89
C LEU A 84 -9.68 -0.57 8.32
N ALA A 85 -10.71 -0.85 9.13
CA ALA A 85 -12.10 -0.92 8.68
C ALA A 85 -12.67 0.48 8.46
N ASP A 86 -12.32 1.38 9.37
CA ASP A 86 -12.65 2.80 9.31
C ASP A 86 -11.81 3.48 8.21
N GLU A 87 -10.50 3.23 8.18
CA GLU A 87 -9.59 3.84 7.20
C GLU A 87 -9.91 3.43 5.75
N LEU A 88 -10.28 2.17 5.50
CA LEU A 88 -10.69 1.69 4.17
C LEU A 88 -11.90 2.42 3.57
N ALA A 89 -12.73 3.06 4.40
CA ALA A 89 -13.85 3.86 3.92
C ALA A 89 -13.39 5.21 3.34
N GLU A 90 -12.18 5.66 3.70
CA GLU A 90 -11.64 6.98 3.36
C GLU A 90 -10.43 6.91 2.42
N ILE A 91 -9.75 5.77 2.33
CA ILE A 91 -8.57 5.57 1.46
C ILE A 91 -8.94 5.67 -0.02
N ASP A 92 -8.10 6.41 -0.75
CA ASP A 92 -8.00 6.32 -2.20
C ASP A 92 -6.82 5.41 -2.60
N PRO A 93 -7.05 4.33 -3.36
CA PRO A 93 -6.04 3.31 -3.65
C PRO A 93 -4.99 3.80 -4.65
N LEU A 94 -5.25 4.93 -5.34
CA LEU A 94 -4.28 5.58 -6.21
C LEU A 94 -3.36 6.52 -5.44
N ASP A 95 -3.72 6.88 -4.19
CA ASP A 95 -2.85 7.64 -3.31
C ASP A 95 -1.78 6.72 -2.71
N ARG A 96 -0.53 6.95 -3.11
CA ARG A 96 0.63 6.16 -2.64
C ARG A 96 1.29 6.74 -1.40
N SER A 97 0.62 7.65 -0.70
CA SER A 97 1.15 8.21 0.55
C SER A 97 1.34 7.05 1.54
N GLU A 98 2.49 7.04 2.22
CA GLU A 98 2.70 6.08 3.31
C GLU A 98 1.65 6.37 4.40
N PRO A 99 1.08 5.35 5.05
CA PRO A 99 0.11 5.59 6.10
C PRO A 99 0.74 6.40 7.24
N GLU A 100 0.27 7.63 7.43
CA GLU A 100 0.58 8.44 8.62
C GLU A 100 -0.33 7.96 9.76
N VAL A 101 0.06 6.85 10.40
CA VAL A 101 -0.66 6.27 11.54
C VAL A 101 -0.03 6.69 12.86
N GLU A 102 -0.77 7.44 13.66
CA GLU A 102 -0.50 7.60 15.09
C GLU A 102 -1.34 6.57 15.87
N PHE A 103 -0.76 5.42 16.20
CA PHE A 103 -1.34 4.51 17.19
C PHE A 103 -1.09 5.12 18.58
N ASP A 104 -2.15 5.30 19.37
CA ASP A 104 -2.06 5.82 20.74
C ASP A 104 -1.33 4.79 21.61
N ASP A 105 -0.02 5.00 21.74
CA ASP A 105 0.87 4.19 22.56
C ASP A 105 0.61 4.49 24.04
N HIS A 106 -0.32 3.74 24.61
CA HIS A 106 -0.42 3.59 26.05
C HIS A 106 0.19 2.26 26.49
N VAL A 107 1.50 2.09 26.25
CA VAL A 107 2.34 1.16 27.00
C VAL A 107 3.71 1.80 27.33
N ASP A 108 4.08 1.75 28.60
CA ASP A 108 5.31 2.26 29.21
C ASP A 108 6.54 2.40 28.29
N GLU A 109 7.19 3.55 28.45
CA GLU A 109 8.52 3.94 28.00
C GLU A 109 9.51 2.76 27.84
N GLU A 110 10.30 2.81 26.76
CA GLU A 110 11.41 1.92 26.37
C GLU A 110 11.10 0.87 25.28
N SER A 111 10.86 1.33 24.04
CA SER A 111 11.23 0.56 22.85
C SER A 111 12.07 1.40 21.89
N GLU A 112 13.39 1.29 22.05
CA GLU A 112 14.36 1.62 21.02
C GLU A 112 14.22 0.66 19.82
N ASN A 113 13.15 0.77 19.04
CA ASN A 113 13.02 0.04 17.76
C ASN A 113 13.34 0.94 16.56
N GLY A 114 14.35 1.80 16.72
CA GLY A 114 14.96 2.58 15.65
C GLY A 114 16.34 2.06 15.29
N LEU A 115 16.39 1.11 14.35
CA LEU A 115 17.58 0.53 13.70
C LEU A 115 18.61 -0.15 14.65
N PRO A 116 19.17 -1.33 14.31
CA PRO A 116 20.26 -1.91 15.09
C PRO A 116 21.46 -0.94 15.13
N ASP A 117 22.16 -0.86 16.26
CA ASP A 117 23.27 0.09 16.52
C ASP A 117 24.34 0.09 15.41
N SER A 118 24.52 -1.05 14.73
CA SER A 118 25.41 -1.23 13.58
C SER A 118 25.03 -0.43 12.32
N LEU A 119 23.80 0.07 12.22
CA LEU A 119 23.29 0.83 11.07
C LEU A 119 23.03 2.32 11.36
N ARG A 120 23.20 2.79 12.60
CA ARG A 120 22.96 4.19 13.02
C ARG A 120 23.95 5.21 12.40
N GLY A 121 24.94 4.74 11.64
CA GLY A 121 26.00 5.56 11.03
C GLY A 121 25.81 5.96 9.56
N PHE A 122 24.87 5.37 8.81
CA PHE A 122 24.69 5.71 7.39
C PHE A 122 23.55 6.71 7.19
N ARG A 123 23.87 8.00 7.23
CA ARG A 123 23.01 9.02 6.61
C ARG A 123 23.21 8.97 5.10
N MET A 124 22.35 8.26 4.37
CA MET A 124 22.27 8.34 2.91
C MET A 124 21.51 9.61 2.47
N ASP A 125 21.89 10.77 3.00
CA ASP A 125 21.35 12.08 2.58
C ASP A 125 22.43 12.96 1.94
N SER A 126 23.33 12.32 1.18
CA SER A 126 24.23 13.02 0.29
C SER A 126 24.08 12.46 -1.11
N ARG A 127 23.39 13.21 -1.97
CA ARG A 127 23.51 13.03 -3.43
C ARG A 127 25.01 13.07 -3.77
N PRO A 128 25.57 12.07 -4.46
CA PRO A 128 26.90 12.23 -5.03
C PRO A 128 26.87 13.39 -6.02
N ASP A 129 27.84 14.29 -5.89
CA ASP A 129 28.09 15.41 -6.80
C ASP A 129 28.20 14.87 -8.23
N ASP A 130 27.21 15.18 -9.09
CA ASP A 130 27.25 14.85 -10.53
C ASP A 130 28.23 15.80 -11.23
N SER A 131 29.51 15.63 -10.93
CA SER A 131 30.60 16.21 -11.71
C SER A 131 30.68 15.46 -13.04
N ARG A 132 29.75 15.75 -13.96
CA ARG A 132 29.92 15.49 -15.39
C ARG A 132 31.00 16.40 -15.92
N ASP A 133 32.23 15.95 -15.69
CA ASP A 133 33.43 16.49 -16.29
C ASP A 133 33.23 16.61 -17.80
N ARG A 134 33.61 17.79 -18.29
CA ARG A 134 33.36 18.28 -19.64
C ARG A 134 34.04 17.35 -20.64
N VAL A 135 33.27 16.48 -21.29
CA VAL A 135 33.70 15.87 -22.55
C VAL A 135 33.83 16.96 -23.60
N ARG A 136 35.04 17.49 -23.69
CA ARG A 136 35.49 18.43 -24.72
C ARG A 136 35.30 17.74 -26.08
N ARG A 137 34.35 18.22 -26.86
CA ARG A 137 34.12 17.75 -28.23
C ARG A 137 35.41 18.02 -29.03
N PRO A 138 36.05 17.01 -29.67
CA PRO A 138 37.14 17.28 -30.59
C PRO A 138 36.57 17.95 -31.85
N ASP A 139 37.20 19.05 -32.25
CA ASP A 139 36.93 19.68 -33.54
C ASP A 139 37.69 18.88 -34.61
N LEU A 140 36.97 17.97 -35.27
CA LEU A 140 37.43 17.30 -36.47
C LEU A 140 36.47 17.71 -37.58
N LEU A 141 36.81 18.76 -38.31
CA LEU A 141 36.50 18.92 -39.72
C LEU A 141 37.37 20.04 -40.33
N GLU A 142 38.00 19.68 -41.44
CA GLU A 142 38.78 20.50 -42.38
C GLU A 142 38.01 21.68 -42.98
#